data_AF-A0A971GBR6-F1
#
_entry.id   AF-A0A971GBR6-F1
#
_cell.length_a   1.000
_cell.length_b   1.000
_cell.length_c   1.000
_cell.angle_alpha   90.00
_cell.angle_beta   90.00
_cell.angle_gamma   90.00
#
_symmetry.space_group_name_H-M   'P 1'
#
loop_
_entity.id
_entity.type
_entity.pdbx_description
1 polymer ?
#
loop_
_entity_poly.entity_id
_entity_poly.type
_entity_poly.pdbx_seq_one_letter_code
_entity_poly.pdbx_strand_id
1 'polypeptide(L)'
;MQRQFFHSPLFGHLAVLVTITIWATTYVFTKALLEHLTPSQILVVRSLLGLLFLSLLSPKKLHYVKRIDRLFIALAGFCGIFLYYFLENTALLYTSATNVGVIVAAAPFTTLLASRIFLKDEKLHLSYFIGLILSM
;
A
#
# COMPACT_ATOMS: atom_id res chain seq x y z
N MET A 1 23.52 -3.58 -15.93
CA MET A 1 23.02 -3.79 -17.30
C MET A 1 21.66 -4.52 -17.28
N GLN A 2 20.60 -3.90 -16.73
CA GLN A 2 19.23 -4.46 -16.66
C GLN A 2 18.13 -3.36 -16.56
N ARG A 3 18.23 -2.26 -17.33
CA ARG A 3 17.30 -1.10 -17.23
C ARG A 3 16.61 -0.73 -18.55
N GLN A 4 16.04 -1.69 -19.27
CA GLN A 4 15.39 -1.37 -20.57
C GLN A 4 14.02 -2.04 -20.86
N PHE A 5 13.40 -2.77 -19.91
CA PHE A 5 12.11 -3.44 -20.18
C PHE A 5 10.85 -2.54 -20.07
N PHE A 6 10.96 -1.24 -19.75
CA PHE A 6 9.80 -0.37 -19.42
C PHE A 6 9.62 0.85 -20.36
N HIS A 7 9.83 0.72 -21.67
CA HIS A 7 9.84 1.88 -22.58
C HIS A 7 8.52 2.19 -23.33
N SER A 8 7.46 1.39 -23.22
CA SER A 8 6.17 1.76 -23.82
C SER A 8 5.24 2.40 -22.77
N PRO A 9 4.80 3.66 -22.94
CA PRO A 9 3.88 4.30 -22.00
C PRO A 9 2.60 3.47 -21.85
N LEU A 10 2.17 2.78 -22.91
CA LEU A 10 1.02 1.87 -22.89
C LEU A 10 1.14 0.76 -21.82
N PHE A 11 2.31 0.13 -21.69
CA PHE A 11 2.49 -0.94 -20.70
C PHE A 11 2.40 -0.42 -19.27
N GLY A 12 2.93 0.78 -19.01
CA GLY A 12 2.81 1.45 -17.71
C GLY A 12 1.35 1.74 -17.35
N HIS A 13 0.58 2.32 -18.28
CA HIS A 13 -0.83 2.61 -18.04
C HIS A 13 -1.65 1.33 -17.82
N LEU A 14 -1.38 0.27 -18.59
CA LEU A 14 -2.05 -1.03 -18.41
C LEU A 14 -1.72 -1.64 -17.03
N ALA A 15 -0.46 -1.59 -16.59
CA ALA A 15 -0.07 -2.10 -15.28
C ALA A 15 -0.77 -1.35 -14.14
N VAL A 16 -0.93 -0.03 -14.26
CA VAL A 16 -1.66 0.79 -13.29
C VAL A 16 -3.14 0.43 -13.26
N LEU A 17 -3.78 0.30 -14.42
CA LEU A 17 -5.19 -0.10 -14.52
C LEU A 17 -5.44 -1.46 -13.86
N VAL A 18 -4.62 -2.46 -14.19
CA VAL A 18 -4.70 -3.81 -13.59
C VAL A 18 -4.54 -3.72 -12.07
N THR A 19 -3.57 -2.94 -11.59
CA THR A 19 -3.33 -2.77 -10.16
C THR A 19 -4.53 -2.16 -9.45
N ILE A 20 -5.11 -1.09 -10.00
CA ILE A 20 -6.26 -0.39 -9.41
C ILE A 20 -7.49 -1.32 -9.39
N THR A 21 -7.73 -2.09 -10.45
CA THR A 21 -8.82 -3.07 -10.48
C THR A 21 -8.65 -4.13 -9.40
N ILE A 22 -7.45 -4.73 -9.29
CA ILE A 22 -7.17 -5.75 -8.26
C ILE A 22 -7.37 -5.17 -6.85
N TRP A 23 -6.89 -3.96 -6.59
CA TRP A 23 -7.07 -3.28 -5.31
C TRP A 23 -8.55 -3.02 -4.98
N ALA A 24 -9.31 -2.45 -5.93
CA ALA A 24 -10.73 -2.16 -5.73
C ALA A 24 -11.55 -3.43 -5.47
N THR A 25 -11.33 -4.51 -6.23
CA THR A 25 -12.01 -5.79 -6.01
C THR A 25 -11.66 -6.40 -4.65
N THR A 26 -10.43 -6.21 -4.18
CA THR A 26 -10.00 -6.72 -2.87
C THR A 26 -10.80 -6.11 -1.73
N TYR A 27 -11.17 -4.82 -1.79
CA TYR A 27 -12.04 -4.21 -0.78
C TYR A 27 -13.45 -4.82 -0.76
N VAL A 28 -14.02 -5.09 -1.94
CA VAL A 28 -15.33 -5.72 -2.06
C VAL A 28 -15.32 -7.13 -1.44
N PHE A 29 -14.30 -7.94 -1.78
CA PHE A 29 -14.14 -9.27 -1.18
C PHE A 29 -13.88 -9.22 0.31
N THR A 30 -13.08 -8.26 0.79
CA THR A 30 -12.81 -8.09 2.21
C THR A 30 -14.07 -7.75 2.98
N LYS A 31 -14.91 -6.85 2.43
CA LYS A 31 -16.20 -6.51 3.04
C LYS A 31 -17.15 -7.71 3.13
N ALA A 32 -17.23 -8.53 2.10
CA ALA A 32 -18.01 -9.78 2.14
C ALA A 32 -17.43 -10.79 3.15
N LEU A 33 -16.10 -10.90 3.23
CA LEU A 33 -15.43 -11.82 4.14
C LEU A 33 -15.58 -11.40 5.62
N LEU A 34 -15.75 -10.10 5.88
CA LEU A 34 -16.02 -9.56 7.22
C LEU A 34 -17.38 -9.99 7.80
N GLU A 35 -18.29 -10.56 6.99
CA GLU A 35 -19.54 -11.16 7.49
C GLU A 35 -19.29 -12.49 8.24
N HIS A 36 -18.14 -13.13 8.01
CA HIS A 36 -17.81 -14.43 8.57
C HIS A 36 -16.51 -14.45 9.37
N LEU A 37 -15.58 -13.52 9.09
CA LEU A 37 -14.28 -13.43 9.73
C LEU A 37 -14.07 -12.08 10.40
N THR A 38 -13.31 -12.06 11.49
CA THR A 38 -12.91 -10.81 12.13
C THR A 38 -11.79 -10.10 11.35
N PRO A 39 -11.64 -8.76 11.47
CA PRO A 39 -10.57 -8.00 10.80
C PRO A 39 -9.16 -8.57 11.04
N SER A 40 -8.91 -9.06 12.25
CA SER A 40 -7.62 -9.66 12.62
C SER A 40 -7.41 -11.02 11.96
N GLN A 41 -8.45 -11.84 11.82
CA GLN A 41 -8.36 -13.11 11.10
C GLN A 41 -8.06 -12.90 9.61
N ILE A 42 -8.76 -11.96 8.96
CA ILE A 42 -8.51 -11.61 7.56
C ILE A 42 -7.08 -11.11 7.37
N LEU A 43 -6.61 -10.26 8.29
CA LEU A 43 -5.23 -9.76 8.28
C LEU A 43 -4.23 -10.91 8.34
N VAL A 44 -4.39 -11.83 9.30
CA VAL A 44 -3.49 -12.99 9.47
C VAL A 44 -3.50 -13.89 8.24
N VAL A 45 -4.67 -14.27 7.73
CA VAL A 45 -4.80 -15.12 6.54
C VAL A 45 -4.11 -14.46 5.34
N ARG A 46 -4.36 -13.17 5.10
CA ARG A 46 -3.79 -12.45 3.97
C ARG A 46 -2.27 -12.30 4.08
N SER A 47 -1.76 -12.02 5.28
CA SER A 47 -0.31 -11.94 5.54
C SER A 47 0.38 -13.30 5.38
N LEU A 48 -0.26 -14.39 5.83
CA LEU A 48 0.28 -15.75 5.64
C LEU A 48 0.30 -16.15 4.17
N LEU A 49 -0.79 -15.91 3.43
CA LEU A 49 -0.85 -16.17 2.00
C LEU A 49 0.19 -15.34 1.23
N GLY A 50 0.34 -14.06 1.56
CA GLY A 50 1.35 -13.20 0.96
C GLY A 50 2.78 -13.70 1.23
N LEU A 51 3.05 -14.15 2.46
CA LEU A 51 4.35 -14.71 2.83
C LEU A 51 4.63 -16.02 2.08
N LEU A 52 3.65 -16.93 2.01
CA LEU A 52 3.76 -18.19 1.27
C LEU A 52 4.01 -17.91 -0.21
N PHE A 53 3.22 -17.03 -0.82
CA PHE A 53 3.34 -16.68 -2.23
C PHE A 53 4.71 -16.04 -2.55
N LEU A 54 5.16 -15.08 -1.73
CA LEU A 54 6.48 -14.46 -1.90
C LEU A 54 7.61 -15.47 -1.68
N SER A 55 7.50 -16.37 -0.71
CA SER A 55 8.51 -17.38 -0.44
C SER A 55 8.65 -18.41 -1.58
N LEU A 56 7.55 -18.74 -2.26
CA LEU A 56 7.54 -19.61 -3.44
C LEU A 56 8.12 -18.94 -4.69
N LEU A 57 7.76 -17.67 -4.95
CA LEU A 57 8.21 -16.94 -6.14
C LEU A 57 9.65 -16.45 -6.06
N SER A 58 10.10 -16.06 -4.87
CA SER A 58 11.43 -15.53 -4.66
C SER A 58 11.99 -16.00 -3.31
N PRO A 59 12.55 -17.22 -3.24
CA PRO A 59 13.15 -17.78 -2.03
C PRO A 59 14.47 -17.09 -1.61
N LYS A 60 14.74 -15.88 -2.13
CA LYS A 60 15.93 -15.11 -1.80
C LYS A 60 15.90 -14.74 -0.33
N LYS A 61 16.91 -15.19 0.41
CA LYS A 61 17.10 -14.83 1.82
C LYS A 61 17.39 -13.33 1.91
N LEU A 62 16.66 -12.62 2.78
CA LEU A 62 17.02 -11.24 3.10
C LEU A 62 18.41 -11.22 3.74
N HIS A 63 19.32 -10.50 3.08
CA HIS A 63 20.65 -10.26 3.61
C HIS A 63 20.62 -9.00 4.47
N TYR A 64 20.90 -9.14 5.75
CA TYR A 64 20.92 -8.03 6.69
C TYR A 64 22.35 -7.68 7.04
N VAL A 65 22.75 -6.43 6.84
CA VAL A 65 24.11 -5.96 7.12
C VAL A 65 24.32 -5.75 8.62
N LYS A 66 23.32 -5.22 9.34
CA LYS A 66 23.37 -5.01 10.80
C LYS A 66 22.12 -5.53 11.51
N ARG A 67 22.25 -5.83 12.81
CA ARG A 67 21.09 -6.22 13.66
C ARG A 67 20.05 -5.10 13.76
N ILE A 68 20.49 -3.84 13.75
CA ILE A 68 19.60 -2.67 13.80
C ILE A 68 18.73 -2.58 12.55
N ASP A 69 19.25 -2.95 11.38
CA ASP A 69 18.50 -2.96 10.12
C ASP A 69 17.35 -3.96 10.17
N ARG A 70 17.53 -5.09 10.86
CA ARG A 70 16.43 -6.05 11.10
C ARG A 70 15.30 -5.43 11.91
N LEU A 71 15.63 -4.65 12.93
CA LEU A 71 14.62 -3.97 13.74
C LEU A 71 13.90 -2.90 12.92
N PHE A 72 14.63 -2.08 12.15
CA PHE A 72 14.01 -1.08 11.28
C PHE A 72 13.11 -1.70 10.21
N ILE A 73 13.53 -2.80 9.58
CA ILE A 73 12.71 -3.53 8.60
C ILE A 73 11.47 -4.13 9.26
N ALA A 74 11.61 -4.71 10.47
CA ALA A 74 10.47 -5.24 11.22
C ALA A 74 9.49 -4.12 11.61
N LEU A 75 9.99 -2.97 12.08
CA LEU A 75 9.17 -1.81 12.43
C LEU A 75 8.50 -1.20 11.19
N ALA A 76 9.19 -1.12 10.06
CA ALA A 76 8.63 -0.64 8.81
C ALA A 76 7.52 -1.57 8.30
N GLY A 77 7.71 -2.90 8.38
CA GLY A 77 6.66 -3.87 8.07
C GLY A 77 5.48 -3.78 9.03
N PHE A 78 5.74 -3.63 10.33
CA PHE A 78 4.69 -3.48 11.33
C PHE A 78 3.87 -2.19 11.12
N CYS A 79 4.54 -1.06 10.93
CA CYS A 79 3.88 0.23 10.76
C CYS A 79 3.21 0.35 9.38
N GLY A 80 3.91 -0.01 8.31
CA GLY A 80 3.45 0.20 6.94
C GLY A 80 2.50 -0.85 6.40
N ILE A 81 2.60 -2.10 6.86
CA ILE A 81 1.77 -3.22 6.36
C ILE A 81 0.76 -3.59 7.44
N PHE A 82 1.22 -4.06 8.60
CA PHE A 82 0.30 -4.58 9.62
C PHE A 82 -0.68 -3.51 10.10
N LEU A 83 -0.18 -2.35 10.52
CA LEU A 83 -1.02 -1.27 11.04
C LEU A 83 -1.93 -0.68 9.97
N TYR A 84 -1.41 -0.43 8.76
CA TYR A 84 -2.20 0.02 7.61
C TYR A 84 -3.41 -0.90 7.38
N TYR A 85 -3.16 -2.19 7.22
CA TYR A 85 -4.22 -3.14 6.89
C TYR A 85 -5.16 -3.44 8.05
N PHE A 86 -4.66 -3.38 9.29
CA PHE A 86 -5.51 -3.49 10.46
C PHE A 86 -6.51 -2.34 10.55
N LEU A 87 -6.03 -1.10 10.36
CA LEU A 87 -6.89 0.09 10.33
C LEU A 87 -7.85 0.06 9.14
N GLU A 88 -7.38 -0.33 7.96
CA GLU A 88 -8.20 -0.45 6.74
C GLU A 88 -9.34 -1.46 6.91
N ASN A 89 -9.03 -2.68 7.38
CA ASN A 89 -10.05 -3.70 7.63
C ASN A 89 -11.04 -3.27 8.72
N THR A 90 -10.58 -2.51 9.72
CA THR A 90 -11.44 -1.95 10.76
C THR A 90 -12.34 -0.84 10.19
N ALA A 91 -11.81 0.05 9.36
CA ALA A 91 -12.60 1.07 8.67
C ALA A 91 -13.68 0.42 7.79
N LEU A 92 -13.35 -0.67 7.10
CA LEU A 92 -14.31 -1.47 6.33
C LEU A 92 -15.41 -2.09 7.19
N LEU A 93 -15.32 -2.19 8.53
CA LEU A 93 -16.47 -2.55 9.35
C LEU A 93 -17.46 -1.39 9.47
N TYR A 94 -16.95 -0.18 9.71
CA TYR A 94 -17.75 1.01 10.00
C TYR A 94 -18.26 1.74 8.74
N THR A 95 -17.62 1.54 7.59
CA THR A 95 -17.99 2.23 6.35
C THR A 95 -17.99 1.30 5.13
N SER A 96 -18.40 1.83 3.97
CA SER A 96 -18.43 1.09 2.71
C SER A 96 -17.05 1.06 2.03
N ALA A 97 -16.83 0.09 1.15
CA ALA A 97 -15.59 -0.01 0.35
C ALA A 97 -15.29 1.28 -0.44
N THR A 98 -16.34 1.93 -0.97
CA THR A 98 -16.23 3.21 -1.68
C THR A 98 -15.68 4.32 -0.77
N ASN A 99 -16.22 4.44 0.45
CA ASN A 99 -15.80 5.47 1.39
C ASN A 99 -14.35 5.25 1.87
N VAL A 100 -13.94 4.00 2.12
CA VAL A 100 -12.54 3.69 2.43
C VAL A 100 -11.64 4.05 1.24
N GLY A 101 -12.05 3.74 0.01
CA GLY A 101 -11.31 4.09 -1.20
C GLY A 101 -11.07 5.60 -1.34
N VAL A 102 -12.07 6.44 -1.05
CA VAL A 102 -11.93 7.90 -1.07
C VAL A 102 -10.94 8.39 0.01
N ILE A 103 -10.96 7.80 1.20
CA ILE A 103 -10.00 8.15 2.26
C ILE A 103 -8.57 7.78 1.84
N VAL A 104 -8.38 6.59 1.26
CA VAL A 104 -7.07 6.14 0.76
C VAL A 104 -6.60 6.99 -0.41
N ALA A 105 -7.52 7.49 -1.25
CA ALA A 105 -7.17 8.43 -2.31
C ALA A 105 -6.46 9.66 -1.73
N ALA A 106 -6.87 10.17 -0.56
CA ALA A 106 -6.20 11.31 0.10
C ALA A 106 -4.79 11.00 0.66
N ALA A 107 -4.30 9.75 0.57
CA ALA A 107 -2.97 9.37 1.07
C ALA A 107 -1.81 10.23 0.50
N PRO A 108 -1.73 10.60 -0.79
CA PRO A 108 -0.67 11.43 -1.33
C PRO A 108 -0.59 12.81 -0.65
N PHE A 109 -1.70 13.35 -0.17
CA PHE A 109 -1.70 14.57 0.64
C PHE A 109 -0.96 14.36 1.97
N THR A 110 -1.24 13.26 2.65
CA THR A 110 -0.54 12.92 3.91
C THR A 110 0.94 12.59 3.67
N THR A 111 1.28 11.91 2.57
CA THR A 111 2.65 11.62 2.16
C THR A 111 3.42 12.91 1.87
N LEU A 112 2.77 13.88 1.21
CA LEU A 112 3.35 15.19 0.93
C LEU A 112 3.68 15.95 2.22
N LEU A 113 2.74 15.98 3.16
CA LEU A 113 2.95 16.63 4.46
C LEU A 113 4.08 15.93 5.25
N ALA A 114 4.10 14.60 5.25
CA ALA A 114 5.14 13.82 5.90
C ALA A 114 6.53 14.05 5.28
N SER A 115 6.64 14.07 3.95
CA SER A 115 7.90 14.39 3.24
C SER A 115 8.42 15.77 3.64
N ARG A 116 7.54 16.79 3.72
CA ARG A 116 7.94 18.13 4.16
C ARG A 116 8.49 18.16 5.60
N ILE A 117 7.87 17.40 6.51
CA ILE A 117 8.24 17.39 7.93
C ILE A 117 9.54 16.59 8.17
N PHE A 118 9.66 15.41 7.55
CA PHE A 118 10.75 14.47 7.84
C PHE A 118 11.93 14.56 6.87
N LEU A 119 11.69 14.72 5.57
CA LEU A 119 12.73 14.76 4.55
C LEU A 119 13.23 16.18 4.28
N LYS A 120 12.49 17.22 4.71
CA LYS A 120 12.78 18.64 4.40
C LYS A 120 13.03 18.88 2.91
N ASP A 121 12.32 18.14 2.05
CA ASP A 121 12.38 18.32 0.59
C ASP A 121 11.99 19.75 0.17
N GLU A 122 12.40 20.15 -1.05
CA GLU A 122 12.26 21.50 -1.59
C GLU A 122 10.85 22.12 -1.45
N LYS A 123 10.80 23.46 -1.47
CA LYS A 123 9.58 24.26 -1.36
C LYS A 123 8.52 23.78 -2.36
N LEU A 124 7.43 23.23 -1.83
CA LEU A 124 6.28 22.78 -2.62
C LEU A 124 5.72 23.93 -3.46
N HIS A 125 5.87 23.84 -4.78
CA HIS A 125 5.29 24.80 -5.72
C HIS A 125 3.76 24.62 -5.78
N LEU A 126 3.01 25.72 -5.94
CA LEU A 126 1.54 25.70 -5.98
C LEU A 126 0.98 24.73 -7.05
N SER A 127 1.74 24.50 -8.13
CA SER A 127 1.43 23.53 -9.19
C SER A 127 1.30 22.09 -8.70
N TYR A 128 2.06 21.67 -7.68
CA TYR A 128 1.92 20.34 -7.08
C TYR A 128 0.62 20.21 -6.29
N PHE A 129 0.21 21.27 -5.60
CA PHE A 129 -1.05 21.30 -4.86
C PHE A 129 -2.25 21.29 -5.81
N ILE A 130 -2.16 22.01 -6.93
CA ILE A 130 -3.16 21.97 -8.00
C ILE A 130 -3.23 20.60 -8.63
N GLY A 131 -2.09 19.97 -8.94
CA GLY A 131 -2.06 18.59 -9.49
C GLY A 131 -2.61 17.56 -8.52
N LEU A 132 -2.36 17.72 -7.22
CA LEU A 132 -2.91 16.87 -6.17
C LEU A 132 -4.43 17.02 -6.08
N ILE A 133 -4.96 18.25 -6.06
CA ILE A 133 -6.41 18.48 -6.05
C ILE A 133 -7.08 17.95 -7.32
N LEU A 134 -6.47 18.16 -8.49
CA LEU A 134 -7.04 17.73 -9.77
C LEU A 134 -7.04 16.20 -9.94
N SER A 135 -6.11 15.51 -9.28
CA SER A 135 -5.98 14.05 -9.33
C SER A 135 -6.88 13.31 -8.33
N MET A 136 -7.44 14.02 -7.34
CA MET A 136 -8.31 13.50 -6.27
C MET A 136 -9.78 13.61 -6.67
#